data_AF-A0A1F7BD52-F1
#
_entry.id   AF-A0A1F7BD52-F1
#
_cell.length_a   1.000
_cell.length_b   1.000
_cell.length_c   1.000
_cell.angle_alpha   90.00
_cell.angle_beta   90.00
_cell.angle_gamma   90.00
#
_symmetry.space_group_name_H-M   'P 1'
#
loop_
_entity.id
_entity.type
_entity.pdbx_description
1 polymer ?
#
loop_
_entity_poly.entity_id
_entity_poly.type
_entity_poly.pdbx_seq_one_letter_code
_entity_poly.pdbx_strand_id
1 'polypeptide(L)'
;MKRILLILIGIALLLQPALVRAAAQTPSGACLQAVNKELSREQRIYRTMLFGFTKAADAPLGDRRYDKEGNAWIKMRKNSWRSQTKGFGGATWSDAQMDLMVERDFMAATPVRRGIFETKKALTSELIPPLLQSFRAFRCRVEAVCKAVSLSIPQSGSTEGKILKVETPGCMDFAMSPVEACMLGAEKDADGTFAHKGDEAVARTYCTHVGQQLLERESDVLKLAVSYDAAYRSLLQFAGHFDLFLEEFRTSISTPIRQAVSLLGQLQQIPCFISQCDE
;
A
#
# COMPACT_ATOMS: atom_id res chain seq x y z
N MET A 1 43.12 -42.97 -17.28
CA MET A 1 41.94 -42.89 -18.17
C MET A 1 40.60 -42.84 -17.41
N LYS A 2 40.29 -43.73 -16.44
CA LYS A 2 39.01 -43.70 -15.68
C LYS A 2 38.67 -42.36 -14.99
N ARG A 3 39.66 -41.64 -14.45
CA ARG A 3 39.44 -40.35 -13.76
C ARG A 3 39.06 -39.20 -14.71
N ILE A 4 39.59 -39.20 -15.92
CA ILE A 4 39.28 -38.17 -16.94
C ILE A 4 37.85 -38.38 -17.48
N LEU A 5 37.43 -39.64 -17.62
CA LEU A 5 36.06 -39.99 -18.02
C LEU A 5 35.02 -39.54 -16.99
N LEU A 6 35.31 -39.71 -15.69
CA LEU A 6 34.42 -39.26 -14.61
C LEU A 6 34.28 -37.73 -14.55
N ILE A 7 35.37 -37.00 -14.82
CA ILE A 7 35.34 -35.53 -14.86
C ILE A 7 34.55 -35.04 -16.09
N LEU A 8 34.71 -35.68 -17.25
CA LEU A 8 33.92 -35.35 -18.45
C LEU A 8 32.43 -35.63 -18.27
N ILE A 9 32.05 -36.72 -17.59
CA ILE A 9 30.65 -37.02 -17.28
C ILE A 9 30.08 -36.01 -16.27
N GLY A 10 30.86 -35.61 -15.27
CA GLY A 10 30.46 -34.58 -14.31
C GLY A 10 30.25 -33.21 -14.95
N ILE A 11 31.10 -32.83 -15.91
CA ILE A 11 30.98 -31.58 -16.67
C ILE A 11 29.78 -31.65 -17.63
N ALA A 12 29.53 -32.79 -18.28
CA ALA A 12 28.38 -32.96 -19.17
C ALA A 12 27.02 -32.89 -18.44
N LEU A 13 26.96 -33.34 -17.17
CA LEU A 13 25.76 -33.22 -16.33
C LEU A 13 25.52 -31.79 -15.84
N LEU A 14 26.57 -30.98 -15.65
CA LEU A 14 26.47 -29.57 -15.26
C LEU A 14 26.17 -28.63 -16.45
N LEU A 15 26.42 -29.10 -17.68
CA LEU A 15 26.20 -28.35 -18.92
C LEU A 15 24.88 -28.66 -19.63
N GLN A 16 23.95 -29.41 -19.02
CA GLN A 16 22.61 -29.49 -19.58
C GLN A 16 21.87 -28.17 -19.31
N PRO A 17 21.62 -27.32 -20.32
CA PRO A 17 20.73 -26.21 -20.13
C PRO A 17 19.36 -26.84 -19.86
N ALA A 18 18.86 -26.68 -18.64
CA ALA A 18 17.44 -26.87 -18.39
C ALA A 18 16.73 -25.85 -19.28
N LEU A 19 16.29 -26.29 -20.45
CA LEU A 19 15.33 -25.57 -21.27
C LEU A 19 14.03 -25.57 -20.47
N VAL A 20 13.93 -24.66 -19.50
CA VAL A 20 12.68 -24.26 -18.88
C VAL A 20 11.92 -23.56 -19.99
N ARG A 21 11.22 -24.34 -20.81
CA ARG A 21 10.17 -23.81 -21.67
C ARG A 21 9.16 -23.18 -20.73
N ALA A 22 8.95 -21.87 -20.85
CA ALA A 22 7.78 -21.22 -20.29
C ALA A 22 6.58 -22.00 -20.82
N ALA A 23 5.91 -22.74 -19.92
CA ALA A 23 4.68 -23.43 -20.28
C ALA A 23 3.70 -22.38 -20.81
N ALA A 24 3.04 -22.68 -21.94
CA ALA A 24 1.95 -21.87 -22.43
C ALA A 24 0.98 -21.59 -21.28
N GLN A 25 0.55 -20.33 -21.11
CA GLN A 25 -0.36 -19.96 -20.04
C GLN A 25 -1.61 -20.84 -20.15
N THR A 26 -1.85 -21.66 -19.12
CA THR A 26 -3.12 -22.37 -18.98
C THR A 26 -4.26 -21.34 -18.87
N PRO A 27 -5.49 -21.67 -19.27
CA PRO A 27 -6.65 -20.80 -19.07
C PRO A 27 -6.81 -20.36 -17.60
N SER A 28 -6.49 -21.26 -16.65
CA SER A 28 -6.36 -20.91 -15.24
C SER A 28 -5.34 -19.80 -15.00
N GLY A 29 -4.13 -19.90 -15.58
CA GLY A 29 -3.08 -18.89 -15.42
C GLY A 29 -3.50 -17.48 -15.82
N ALA A 30 -4.28 -17.32 -16.90
CA ALA A 30 -4.82 -16.02 -17.32
C ALA A 30 -5.84 -15.48 -16.31
N CYS A 31 -6.75 -16.32 -15.82
CA CYS A 31 -7.68 -15.96 -14.75
C CYS A 31 -6.95 -15.55 -13.47
N LEU A 32 -5.97 -16.34 -13.01
CA LEU A 32 -5.20 -16.03 -11.81
C LEU A 32 -4.49 -14.68 -11.91
N GLN A 33 -3.93 -14.37 -13.08
CA GLN A 33 -3.30 -13.08 -13.33
C GLN A 33 -4.31 -11.93 -13.30
N ALA A 34 -5.50 -12.11 -13.88
CA ALA A 34 -6.57 -11.12 -13.84
C ALA A 34 -7.07 -10.88 -12.39
N VAL A 35 -7.23 -11.96 -11.60
CA VAL A 35 -7.56 -11.87 -10.18
C VAL A 35 -6.49 -11.07 -9.41
N ASN A 36 -5.21 -11.42 -9.58
CA ASN A 36 -4.12 -10.70 -8.93
C ASN A 36 -4.09 -9.22 -9.35
N LYS A 37 -4.40 -8.92 -10.61
CA LYS A 37 -4.47 -7.55 -11.13
C LYS A 37 -5.56 -6.76 -10.41
N GLU A 38 -6.80 -7.26 -10.36
CA GLU A 38 -7.91 -6.56 -9.68
C GLU A 38 -7.69 -6.44 -8.17
N LEU A 39 -7.20 -7.49 -7.50
CA LEU A 39 -6.86 -7.42 -6.07
C LEU A 39 -5.76 -6.39 -5.78
N SER A 40 -4.74 -6.31 -6.64
CA SER A 40 -3.68 -5.31 -6.51
C SER A 40 -4.20 -3.88 -6.72
N ARG A 41 -5.17 -3.69 -7.62
CA ARG A 41 -5.84 -2.40 -7.84
C ARG A 41 -6.60 -1.97 -6.59
N GLU A 42 -7.38 -2.86 -5.99
CA GLU A 42 -8.11 -2.57 -4.75
C GLU A 42 -7.16 -2.24 -3.59
N GLN A 43 -6.03 -2.95 -3.48
CA GLN A 43 -4.98 -2.63 -2.50
C GLN A 43 -4.41 -1.22 -2.71
N ARG A 44 -4.14 -0.83 -3.97
CA ARG A 44 -3.64 0.51 -4.28
C ARG A 44 -4.67 1.58 -3.93
N ILE A 45 -5.94 1.39 -4.32
CA ILE A 45 -7.04 2.30 -3.97
C ILE A 45 -7.15 2.44 -2.45
N TYR A 46 -7.10 1.35 -1.71
CA TYR A 46 -7.09 1.39 -0.25
C TYR A 46 -5.94 2.22 0.31
N ARG A 47 -4.72 2.03 -0.20
CA ARG A 47 -3.55 2.81 0.26
C ARG A 47 -3.66 4.31 -0.07
N THR A 48 -4.32 4.69 -1.17
CA THR A 48 -4.61 6.12 -1.43
C THR A 48 -5.55 6.74 -0.40
N MET A 49 -6.42 5.95 0.26
CA MET A 49 -7.24 6.44 1.38
C MET A 49 -6.37 6.73 2.62
N LEU A 50 -5.39 5.86 2.88
CA LEU A 50 -4.52 5.99 4.04
C LEU A 50 -3.55 7.16 3.90
N PHE A 51 -2.85 7.23 2.77
CA PHE A 51 -1.73 8.14 2.55
C PHE A 51 -2.06 9.34 1.66
N GLY A 52 -3.23 9.34 1.04
CA GLY A 52 -3.66 10.42 0.16
C GLY A 52 -3.30 10.18 -1.29
N PHE A 53 -3.84 11.06 -2.14
CA PHE A 53 -3.58 11.11 -3.56
C PHE A 53 -3.65 12.56 -4.02
N THR A 54 -2.53 13.11 -4.48
CA THR A 54 -2.42 14.50 -4.92
C THR A 54 -2.62 14.63 -6.44
N LYS A 55 -2.70 15.85 -6.97
CA LYS A 55 -2.69 16.06 -8.43
C LYS A 55 -1.33 15.71 -9.03
N ALA A 56 -1.30 15.30 -10.30
CA ALA A 56 -0.05 14.92 -10.95
C ALA A 56 0.99 16.04 -10.94
N ALA A 57 0.56 17.30 -11.09
CA ALA A 57 1.42 18.47 -11.02
C ALA A 57 2.16 18.61 -9.67
N ASP A 58 1.47 18.29 -8.57
CA ASP A 58 1.96 18.46 -7.19
C ASP A 58 2.76 17.25 -6.70
N ALA A 59 2.74 16.14 -7.44
CA ALA A 59 3.50 14.94 -7.09
C ALA A 59 5.02 15.20 -7.13
N PRO A 60 5.79 14.65 -6.16
CA PRO A 60 7.25 14.75 -6.18
C PRO A 60 7.87 13.93 -7.32
N LEU A 61 9.12 14.24 -7.68
CA LEU A 61 9.88 13.42 -8.61
C LEU A 61 10.10 12.03 -8.01
N GLY A 62 9.97 11.00 -8.85
CA GLY A 62 10.02 9.60 -8.43
C GLY A 62 8.68 9.05 -7.92
N ASP A 63 7.63 9.87 -7.83
CA ASP A 63 6.30 9.37 -7.47
C ASP A 63 5.79 8.36 -8.51
N ARG A 64 5.03 7.37 -8.03
CA ARG A 64 4.54 6.25 -8.84
C ARG A 64 3.02 6.22 -8.86
N ARG A 65 2.46 6.17 -10.06
CA ARG A 65 1.01 6.08 -10.31
C ARG A 65 0.69 4.92 -11.22
N TYR A 66 -0.57 4.52 -11.17
CA TYR A 66 -1.09 3.45 -12.00
C TYR A 66 -2.22 4.00 -12.85
N ASP A 67 -2.23 3.62 -14.12
CA ASP A 67 -3.35 3.92 -15.01
C ASP A 67 -4.49 2.91 -14.84
N LYS A 68 -5.64 3.17 -15.46
CA LYS A 68 -6.83 2.29 -15.41
C LYS A 68 -6.52 0.85 -15.82
N GLU A 69 -5.50 0.65 -16.63
CA GLU A 69 -5.04 -0.65 -17.11
C GLU A 69 -4.04 -1.32 -16.14
N GLY A 70 -3.63 -0.65 -15.07
CA GLY A 70 -2.71 -1.14 -14.05
C GLY A 70 -1.23 -1.00 -14.39
N ASN A 71 -0.87 -0.22 -15.42
CA ASN A 71 0.53 0.04 -15.78
C ASN A 71 1.12 1.08 -14.83
N ALA A 72 2.35 0.84 -14.39
CA ALA A 72 3.07 1.78 -13.54
C ALA A 72 3.68 2.92 -14.35
N TRP A 73 3.50 4.14 -13.86
CA TRP A 73 4.04 5.39 -14.38
C TRP A 73 4.85 6.09 -13.29
N ILE A 74 6.03 6.58 -13.62
CA ILE A 74 6.94 7.24 -12.69
C ILE A 74 7.15 8.69 -13.12
N LYS A 75 7.01 9.64 -12.19
CA LYS A 75 7.27 11.05 -12.46
C LYS A 75 8.77 11.30 -12.58
N MET A 76 9.23 11.64 -13.78
CA MET A 76 10.66 11.87 -14.04
C MET A 76 11.01 13.37 -14.06
N ARG A 77 10.06 14.23 -14.44
CA ARG A 77 10.21 15.69 -14.50
C ARG A 77 8.90 16.37 -14.10
N LYS A 78 8.92 17.71 -13.99
CA LYS A 78 7.77 18.52 -13.53
C LYS A 78 6.44 18.19 -14.22
N ASN A 79 6.46 17.89 -15.52
CA ASN A 79 5.28 17.57 -16.34
C ASN A 79 5.56 16.35 -17.26
N SER A 80 6.27 15.34 -16.76
CA SER A 80 6.61 14.16 -17.55
C SER A 80 6.63 12.90 -16.70
N TRP A 81 5.75 11.97 -17.08
CA TRP A 81 5.59 10.64 -16.55
C TRP A 81 6.10 9.62 -17.55
N ARG A 82 6.82 8.60 -17.10
CA ARG A 82 7.31 7.53 -17.97
C ARG A 82 6.88 6.18 -17.43
N SER A 83 6.50 5.28 -18.34
CA SER A 83 6.27 3.87 -18.00
C SER A 83 7.45 3.00 -18.44
N GLN A 84 7.73 1.97 -17.66
CA GLN A 84 8.63 0.89 -18.04
C GLN A 84 7.86 -0.40 -18.37
N THR A 85 6.53 -0.35 -18.33
CA THR A 85 5.69 -1.52 -18.60
C THR A 85 5.85 -1.96 -20.05
N LYS A 86 5.80 -3.28 -20.29
CA LYS A 86 5.93 -3.87 -21.64
C LYS A 86 4.88 -3.25 -22.57
N GLY A 87 5.31 -2.76 -23.73
CA GLY A 87 4.45 -2.05 -24.70
C GLY A 87 4.41 -0.53 -24.53
N PHE A 88 4.89 0.01 -23.42
CA PHE A 88 4.98 1.46 -23.15
C PHE A 88 6.42 1.96 -23.01
N GLY A 89 7.40 1.17 -23.44
CA GLY A 89 8.82 1.54 -23.39
C GLY A 89 9.07 2.83 -24.17
N GLY A 90 9.38 3.92 -23.47
CA GLY A 90 9.62 5.24 -24.05
C GLY A 90 8.38 6.12 -24.17
N ALA A 91 7.18 5.63 -23.83
CA ALA A 91 5.99 6.44 -23.76
C ALA A 91 6.10 7.48 -22.63
N THR A 92 5.67 8.70 -22.90
CA THR A 92 5.64 9.78 -21.92
C THR A 92 4.27 10.41 -21.82
N TRP A 93 3.78 10.63 -20.60
CA TRP A 93 2.56 11.36 -20.35
C TRP A 93 2.81 12.71 -19.68
N SER A 94 1.95 13.67 -19.97
CA SER A 94 1.85 14.93 -19.22
C SER A 94 1.08 14.72 -17.91
N ASP A 95 1.17 15.68 -16.99
CA ASP A 95 0.42 15.67 -15.73
C ASP A 95 -1.10 15.60 -15.98
N ALA A 96 -1.59 16.36 -16.96
CA ALA A 96 -3.00 16.35 -17.33
C ALA A 96 -3.46 14.97 -17.85
N GLN A 97 -2.64 14.31 -18.67
CA GLN A 97 -2.91 12.95 -19.13
C GLN A 97 -2.90 11.96 -17.96
N MET A 98 -1.93 12.08 -17.05
CA MET A 98 -1.84 11.22 -15.87
C MET A 98 -3.09 11.35 -14.97
N ASP A 99 -3.58 12.55 -14.71
CA ASP A 99 -4.79 12.76 -13.87
C ASP A 99 -6.09 12.25 -14.54
N LEU A 100 -6.12 12.19 -15.87
CA LEU A 100 -7.25 11.61 -16.64
C LEU A 100 -7.22 10.08 -16.66
N MET A 101 -6.02 9.50 -16.76
CA MET A 101 -5.82 8.06 -16.93
C MET A 101 -5.58 7.31 -15.62
N VAL A 102 -5.39 8.00 -14.50
CA VAL A 102 -5.18 7.34 -13.20
C VAL A 102 -6.34 6.41 -12.83
N GLU A 103 -6.01 5.30 -12.18
CA GLU A 103 -6.98 4.47 -11.46
C GLU A 103 -7.87 5.30 -10.55
N ARG A 104 -9.17 5.02 -10.59
CA ARG A 104 -10.15 5.69 -9.73
C ARG A 104 -10.91 4.67 -8.92
N ASP A 105 -11.20 5.07 -7.69
CA ASP A 105 -12.24 4.47 -6.86
C ASP A 105 -13.59 4.82 -7.50
N PHE A 106 -14.36 3.81 -7.90
CA PHE A 106 -15.65 3.99 -8.55
C PHE A 106 -16.67 4.70 -7.64
N MET A 107 -16.48 4.68 -6.32
CA MET A 107 -17.35 5.39 -5.37
C MET A 107 -16.96 6.84 -5.14
N ALA A 108 -15.77 7.26 -5.59
CA ALA A 108 -15.28 8.59 -5.32
C ALA A 108 -15.40 9.49 -6.55
N ALA A 109 -16.05 10.65 -6.37
CA ALA A 109 -16.21 11.64 -7.42
C ALA A 109 -14.86 12.17 -7.95
N THR A 110 -13.82 12.19 -7.11
CA THR A 110 -12.47 12.62 -7.49
C THR A 110 -11.40 11.64 -7.00
N PRO A 111 -10.34 11.39 -7.80
CA PRO A 111 -9.22 10.58 -7.33
C PRO A 111 -8.41 11.33 -6.27
N VAL A 112 -8.30 12.65 -6.40
CA VAL A 112 -7.54 13.52 -5.50
C VAL A 112 -8.21 13.55 -4.13
N ARG A 113 -7.48 13.13 -3.10
CA ARG A 113 -7.96 13.08 -1.72
C ARG A 113 -6.83 13.26 -0.74
N ARG A 114 -7.15 13.80 0.42
CA ARG A 114 -6.23 13.83 1.55
C ARG A 114 -6.21 12.47 2.23
N GLY A 115 -5.03 11.99 2.59
CA GLY A 115 -4.88 10.74 3.34
C GLY A 115 -5.37 10.88 4.77
N ILE A 116 -5.85 9.78 5.36
CA ILE A 116 -6.23 9.75 6.78
C ILE A 116 -5.04 10.15 7.67
N PHE A 117 -3.85 9.63 7.40
CA PHE A 117 -2.63 9.98 8.15
C PHE A 117 -2.18 11.43 7.91
N GLU A 118 -2.55 12.05 6.80
CA GLU A 118 -2.22 13.46 6.52
C GLU A 118 -3.10 14.44 7.33
N THR A 119 -4.08 13.95 8.10
CA THR A 119 -4.94 14.77 8.95
C THR A 119 -4.10 15.43 10.05
N LYS A 120 -3.94 16.75 9.94
CA LYS A 120 -3.17 17.59 10.87
C LYS A 120 -3.98 17.82 12.14
N LYS A 121 -3.28 18.00 13.27
CA LYS A 121 -3.87 18.32 14.58
C LYS A 121 -4.84 17.26 15.14
N ALA A 122 -4.80 16.04 14.60
CA ALA A 122 -5.54 14.92 15.15
C ALA A 122 -4.62 14.05 16.01
N LEU A 123 -5.15 13.40 17.05
CA LEU A 123 -4.44 12.31 17.73
C LEU A 123 -4.58 11.03 16.90
N THR A 124 -3.63 10.11 17.01
CA THR A 124 -3.74 8.81 16.32
C THR A 124 -4.99 8.04 16.77
N SER A 125 -5.44 8.22 18.01
CA SER A 125 -6.72 7.67 18.52
C SER A 125 -7.95 8.17 17.77
N GLU A 126 -7.96 9.45 17.38
CA GLU A 126 -9.04 10.06 16.59
C GLU A 126 -9.05 9.55 15.14
N LEU A 127 -7.90 9.06 14.65
CA LEU A 127 -7.79 8.45 13.33
C LEU A 127 -8.27 6.98 13.31
N ILE A 128 -8.44 6.31 14.46
CA ILE A 128 -8.85 4.91 14.49
C ILE A 128 -10.21 4.68 13.80
N PRO A 129 -11.29 5.44 14.09
CA PRO A 129 -12.57 5.23 13.42
C PRO A 129 -12.51 5.33 11.88
N PRO A 130 -11.92 6.37 11.26
CA PRO A 130 -11.82 6.42 9.80
C PRO A 130 -10.90 5.34 9.23
N LEU A 131 -9.83 4.95 9.94
CA LEU A 131 -8.98 3.82 9.52
C LEU A 131 -9.76 2.51 9.50
N LEU A 132 -10.53 2.20 10.54
CA LEU A 132 -11.38 1.01 10.59
C LEU A 132 -12.45 1.02 9.50
N GLN A 133 -13.09 2.17 9.25
CA GLN A 133 -14.07 2.30 8.18
C GLN A 133 -13.43 2.07 6.81
N SER A 134 -12.24 2.62 6.56
CA SER A 134 -11.51 2.43 5.31
C SER A 134 -11.10 0.96 5.09
N PHE A 135 -10.70 0.26 6.16
CA PHE A 135 -10.34 -1.16 6.10
C PHE A 135 -11.57 -2.05 5.88
N ARG A 136 -12.71 -1.73 6.50
CA ARG A 136 -13.99 -2.42 6.22
C ARG A 136 -14.41 -2.26 4.76
N ALA A 137 -14.31 -1.04 4.23
CA ALA A 137 -14.60 -0.79 2.82
C ALA A 137 -13.65 -1.57 1.89
N PHE A 138 -12.36 -1.65 2.22
CA PHE A 138 -11.39 -2.46 1.48
C PHE A 138 -11.75 -3.95 1.50
N ARG A 139 -12.09 -4.50 2.66
CA ARG A 139 -12.56 -5.88 2.79
C ARG A 139 -13.79 -6.16 1.92
N CYS A 140 -14.79 -5.27 1.95
CA CYS A 140 -15.97 -5.38 1.09
C CYS A 140 -15.61 -5.43 -0.40
N ARG A 141 -14.67 -4.58 -0.84
CA ARG A 141 -14.24 -4.54 -2.25
C ARG A 141 -13.48 -5.80 -2.65
N VAL A 142 -12.58 -6.31 -1.81
CA VAL A 142 -11.87 -7.58 -2.04
C VAL A 142 -12.86 -8.75 -2.15
N GLU A 143 -13.83 -8.84 -1.24
CA GLU A 143 -14.87 -9.87 -1.28
C GLU A 143 -15.74 -9.73 -2.55
N ALA A 144 -16.09 -8.50 -2.95
CA ALA A 144 -16.87 -8.24 -4.15
C ALA A 144 -16.13 -8.67 -5.42
N VAL A 145 -14.83 -8.37 -5.54
CA VAL A 145 -13.98 -8.86 -6.65
C VAL A 145 -14.01 -10.38 -6.72
N CYS A 146 -13.83 -11.07 -5.58
CA CYS A 146 -13.85 -12.54 -5.60
C CYS A 146 -15.22 -13.13 -5.92
N LYS A 147 -16.31 -12.48 -5.50
CA LYS A 147 -17.65 -12.88 -5.92
C LYS A 147 -17.86 -12.63 -7.41
N ALA A 148 -17.43 -11.49 -7.95
CA ALA A 148 -17.50 -11.20 -9.38
C ALA A 148 -16.77 -12.27 -10.21
N VAL A 149 -15.58 -12.69 -9.78
CA VAL A 149 -14.82 -13.79 -10.39
C VAL A 149 -15.63 -15.09 -10.35
N SER A 150 -16.17 -15.46 -9.18
CA SER A 150 -16.95 -16.69 -9.03
C SER A 150 -18.22 -16.75 -9.88
N LEU A 151 -18.81 -15.58 -10.17
CA LEU A 151 -19.98 -15.41 -11.04
C LEU A 151 -19.61 -15.36 -12.53
N SER A 152 -18.37 -15.00 -12.85
CA SER A 152 -17.83 -14.98 -14.22
C SER A 152 -17.47 -16.38 -14.71
N ILE A 153 -17.03 -17.26 -13.80
CA ILE A 153 -16.63 -18.65 -14.09
C ILE A 153 -17.64 -19.46 -14.90
N PRO A 154 -18.93 -19.55 -14.54
CA PRO A 154 -19.89 -20.35 -15.29
C PRO A 154 -20.33 -19.73 -16.63
N GLN A 155 -19.86 -18.53 -16.99
CA GLN A 155 -20.25 -17.85 -18.23
C GLN A 155 -19.33 -18.29 -19.37
N SER A 156 -19.90 -18.50 -20.57
CA SER A 156 -19.19 -18.88 -21.80
C SER A 156 -19.34 -17.79 -22.86
N GLY A 157 -18.23 -17.33 -23.45
CA GLY A 157 -18.23 -16.37 -24.55
C GLY A 157 -18.59 -14.91 -24.18
N SER A 158 -18.40 -14.00 -25.14
CA SER A 158 -18.45 -12.53 -25.02
C SER A 158 -19.68 -11.99 -24.29
N THR A 159 -19.56 -11.80 -22.97
CA THR A 159 -20.39 -10.88 -22.18
C THR A 159 -19.68 -9.53 -21.99
N GLU A 160 -19.07 -9.01 -23.06
CA GLU A 160 -18.53 -7.66 -23.07
C GLU A 160 -19.64 -6.67 -22.68
N GLY A 161 -19.39 -5.85 -21.66
CA GLY A 161 -20.31 -4.80 -21.22
C GLY A 161 -21.49 -5.25 -20.33
N LYS A 162 -21.65 -6.54 -20.00
CA LYS A 162 -22.66 -6.95 -19.02
C LYS A 162 -22.22 -6.53 -17.61
N ILE A 163 -23.07 -5.83 -16.87
CA ILE A 163 -22.78 -5.44 -15.48
C ILE A 163 -23.34 -6.52 -14.56
N LEU A 164 -22.48 -7.13 -13.75
CA LEU A 164 -22.86 -8.05 -12.68
C LEU A 164 -23.17 -7.25 -11.42
N LYS A 165 -24.35 -7.49 -10.84
CA LYS A 165 -24.68 -7.01 -9.51
C LYS A 165 -24.12 -8.01 -8.50
N VAL A 166 -23.15 -7.58 -7.71
CA VAL A 166 -22.45 -8.39 -6.71
C VAL A 166 -22.96 -8.00 -5.33
N GLU A 167 -23.61 -8.96 -4.67
CA GLU A 167 -24.16 -8.76 -3.33
C GLU A 167 -23.23 -9.42 -2.30
N THR A 168 -22.68 -8.59 -1.40
CA THR A 168 -21.75 -9.00 -0.33
C THR A 168 -22.42 -8.76 1.03
N PRO A 169 -22.53 -9.77 1.91
CA PRO A 169 -23.24 -9.62 3.17
C PRO A 169 -22.59 -8.56 4.06
N GLY A 170 -23.38 -7.59 4.51
CA GLY A 170 -22.89 -6.47 5.34
C GLY A 170 -22.16 -5.37 4.57
N CYS A 171 -22.15 -5.44 3.24
CA CYS A 171 -21.57 -4.45 2.34
C CYS A 171 -22.64 -3.91 1.38
N MET A 172 -22.40 -2.76 0.78
CA MET A 172 -23.27 -2.25 -0.28
C MET A 172 -23.11 -3.07 -1.57
N ASP A 173 -24.15 -3.04 -2.41
CA ASP A 173 -24.13 -3.74 -3.69
C ASP A 173 -23.14 -3.08 -4.65
N PHE A 174 -22.36 -3.90 -5.34
CA PHE A 174 -21.39 -3.45 -6.33
C PHE A 174 -21.83 -3.82 -7.74
N ALA A 175 -21.71 -2.86 -8.66
CA ALA A 175 -21.83 -3.09 -10.09
C ALA A 175 -20.43 -3.33 -10.66
N MET A 176 -20.12 -4.56 -11.03
CA MET A 176 -18.81 -4.96 -11.54
C MET A 176 -18.91 -5.59 -12.92
N SER A 177 -17.97 -5.28 -13.80
CA SER A 177 -17.82 -5.99 -15.07
C SER A 177 -17.30 -7.42 -14.80
N PRO A 178 -17.75 -8.43 -15.56
CA PRO A 178 -17.25 -9.78 -15.44
C PRO A 178 -15.78 -9.84 -15.82
N VAL A 179 -15.03 -10.72 -15.17
CA VAL A 179 -13.62 -10.92 -15.47
C VAL A 179 -13.52 -11.88 -16.64
N GLU A 180 -13.33 -11.34 -17.84
CA GLU A 180 -13.28 -12.09 -19.11
C GLU A 180 -12.27 -13.23 -19.07
N ALA A 181 -11.08 -13.00 -18.50
CA ALA A 181 -10.05 -14.02 -18.35
C ALA A 181 -10.45 -15.20 -17.45
N CYS A 182 -11.53 -15.07 -16.67
CA CYS A 182 -12.06 -16.09 -15.78
C CYS A 182 -13.37 -16.71 -16.28
N MET A 183 -13.81 -16.41 -17.52
CA MET A 183 -14.97 -17.06 -18.14
C MET A 183 -14.58 -18.46 -18.60
N LEU A 184 -14.71 -19.43 -17.69
CA LEU A 184 -14.35 -20.83 -17.91
C LEU A 184 -15.58 -21.69 -18.27
N GLY A 185 -16.71 -21.06 -18.60
CA GLY A 185 -17.92 -21.75 -19.02
C GLY A 185 -17.59 -22.60 -20.22
N ALA A 186 -17.82 -23.91 -20.10
CA ALA A 186 -17.31 -24.92 -21.01
C ALA A 186 -17.70 -24.66 -22.48
N GLU A 187 -16.81 -24.06 -23.25
CA GLU A 187 -16.79 -24.30 -24.69
C GLU A 187 -16.34 -25.74 -24.91
N LYS A 188 -17.10 -26.45 -25.75
CA LYS A 188 -16.72 -27.78 -26.22
C LYS A 188 -15.44 -27.58 -27.04
N ASP A 189 -14.30 -28.06 -26.54
CA ASP A 189 -13.13 -28.23 -27.39
C ASP A 189 -13.50 -29.14 -28.58
N ALA A 190 -12.81 -28.97 -29.71
CA ALA A 190 -13.04 -29.75 -30.94
C ALA A 190 -12.98 -31.28 -30.73
N ASP A 191 -12.36 -31.73 -29.63
CA ASP A 191 -12.23 -33.14 -29.22
C ASP A 191 -13.33 -33.63 -28.25
N GLY A 192 -14.34 -32.80 -27.92
CA GLY A 192 -15.51 -33.20 -27.12
C GLY A 192 -15.26 -33.37 -25.63
N THR A 193 -14.06 -33.08 -25.13
CA THR A 193 -13.74 -33.01 -23.70
C THR A 193 -14.11 -31.64 -23.12
N PHE A 194 -14.81 -31.63 -21.99
CA PHE A 194 -15.01 -30.39 -21.21
C PHE A 194 -13.66 -29.95 -20.69
N ALA A 195 -13.11 -28.91 -21.29
CA ALA A 195 -11.89 -28.29 -20.82
C ALA A 195 -12.15 -27.74 -19.39
N HIS A 196 -11.63 -28.46 -18.39
CA HIS A 196 -11.14 -27.93 -17.11
C HIS A 196 -12.06 -27.75 -15.87
N LYS A 197 -12.72 -28.82 -15.39
CA LYS A 197 -13.28 -28.84 -14.00
C LYS A 197 -12.22 -28.55 -12.91
N GLY A 198 -10.98 -28.98 -13.14
CA GLY A 198 -9.86 -28.71 -12.23
C GLY A 198 -9.48 -27.23 -12.17
N ASP A 199 -9.39 -26.57 -13.32
CA ASP A 199 -9.07 -25.14 -13.37
C ASP A 199 -10.20 -24.26 -12.84
N GLU A 200 -11.46 -24.67 -13.02
CA GLU A 200 -12.60 -24.04 -12.37
C GLU A 200 -12.46 -24.09 -10.82
N ALA A 201 -12.13 -25.27 -10.27
CA ALA A 201 -11.96 -25.42 -8.83
C ALA A 201 -10.79 -24.56 -8.28
N VAL A 202 -9.68 -24.51 -9.02
CA VAL A 202 -8.53 -23.65 -8.69
C VAL A 202 -8.93 -22.18 -8.75
N ALA A 203 -9.59 -21.72 -9.81
CA ALA A 203 -10.01 -20.32 -9.96
C ALA A 203 -10.97 -19.87 -8.85
N ARG A 204 -11.95 -20.72 -8.48
CA ARG A 204 -12.91 -20.44 -7.40
C ARG A 204 -12.24 -20.28 -6.04
N THR A 205 -11.31 -21.17 -5.71
CA THR A 205 -10.67 -21.18 -4.38
C THR A 205 -9.55 -20.14 -4.27
N TYR A 206 -8.81 -19.92 -5.35
CA TYR A 206 -7.64 -19.04 -5.37
C TYR A 206 -7.98 -17.60 -4.95
N CYS A 207 -9.04 -16.99 -5.50
CA CYS A 207 -9.35 -15.60 -5.17
C CYS A 207 -9.62 -15.41 -3.68
N THR A 208 -10.42 -16.31 -3.08
CA THR A 208 -10.72 -16.25 -1.64
C THR A 208 -9.47 -16.40 -0.79
N HIS A 209 -8.56 -17.31 -1.17
CA HIS A 209 -7.32 -17.54 -0.45
C HIS A 209 -6.36 -16.33 -0.52
N VAL A 210 -6.09 -15.84 -1.74
CA VAL A 210 -5.17 -14.71 -1.93
C VAL A 210 -5.77 -13.40 -1.42
N GLY A 211 -7.08 -13.21 -1.56
CA GLY A 211 -7.80 -12.08 -0.99
C GLY A 211 -7.68 -12.03 0.54
N GLN A 212 -7.82 -13.18 1.22
CA GLN A 212 -7.66 -13.27 2.66
C GLN A 212 -6.21 -12.98 3.10
N GLN A 213 -5.22 -13.57 2.42
CA GLN A 213 -3.80 -13.29 2.68
C GLN A 213 -3.45 -11.81 2.48
N LEU A 214 -4.03 -11.18 1.46
CA LEU A 214 -3.88 -9.75 1.20
C LEU A 214 -4.44 -8.91 2.36
N LEU A 215 -5.65 -9.23 2.84
CA LEU A 215 -6.28 -8.53 3.95
C LEU A 215 -5.50 -8.67 5.26
N GLU A 216 -5.00 -9.88 5.56
CA GLU A 216 -4.16 -10.14 6.73
C GLU A 216 -2.87 -9.32 6.66
N ARG A 217 -2.17 -9.36 5.52
CA ARG A 217 -0.95 -8.59 5.31
C ARG A 217 -1.19 -7.08 5.43
N GLU A 218 -2.26 -6.56 4.82
CA GLU A 218 -2.58 -5.14 4.94
C GLU A 218 -2.98 -4.77 6.37
N SER A 219 -3.63 -5.67 7.14
CA SER A 219 -3.89 -5.42 8.56
C SER A 219 -2.60 -5.27 9.35
N ASP A 220 -1.58 -6.09 9.10
CA ASP A 220 -0.31 -6.00 9.81
C ASP A 220 0.50 -4.76 9.39
N VAL A 221 0.49 -4.43 8.10
CA VAL A 221 1.07 -3.17 7.60
C VAL A 221 0.36 -1.96 8.21
N LEU A 222 -0.98 -2.02 8.37
CA LEU A 222 -1.75 -0.95 8.99
C LEU A 222 -1.38 -0.79 10.47
N LYS A 223 -1.24 -1.89 11.24
CA LYS A 223 -0.78 -1.83 12.63
C LYS A 223 0.59 -1.13 12.73
N LEU A 224 1.52 -1.49 11.84
CA LEU A 224 2.82 -0.86 11.78
C LEU A 224 2.71 0.64 11.45
N ALA A 225 1.92 1.01 10.44
CA ALA A 225 1.72 2.41 10.06
C ALA A 225 1.10 3.24 11.21
N VAL A 226 0.11 2.69 11.92
CA VAL A 226 -0.52 3.32 13.07
C VAL A 226 0.48 3.47 14.22
N SER A 227 1.29 2.46 14.51
CA SER A 227 2.33 2.54 15.55
C SER A 227 3.38 3.62 15.23
N TYR A 228 3.76 3.73 13.96
CA TYR A 228 4.69 4.75 13.50
C TYR A 228 4.09 6.16 13.60
N ASP A 229 2.84 6.36 13.15
CA ASP A 229 2.14 7.64 13.28
C ASP A 229 1.96 8.05 14.75
N ALA A 230 1.60 7.10 15.63
CA ALA A 230 1.50 7.34 17.07
C ALA A 230 2.83 7.78 17.68
N ALA A 231 3.92 7.08 17.36
CA ALA A 231 5.26 7.44 17.82
C ALA A 231 5.68 8.82 17.32
N TYR A 232 5.46 9.11 16.03
CA TYR A 232 5.80 10.39 15.42
C TYR A 232 5.03 11.55 16.04
N ARG A 233 3.70 11.44 16.19
CA ARG A 233 2.87 12.49 16.81
C ARG A 233 3.20 12.70 18.27
N SER A 234 3.45 11.62 19.02
CA SER A 234 3.83 11.71 20.43
C SER A 234 5.18 12.40 20.60
N LEU A 235 6.15 12.13 19.72
CA LEU A 235 7.44 12.80 19.71
C LEU A 235 7.31 14.29 19.40
N LEU A 236 6.46 14.67 18.44
CA LEU A 236 6.19 16.09 18.16
C LEU A 236 5.51 16.80 19.34
N GLN A 237 4.57 16.15 20.03
CA GLN A 237 3.95 16.70 21.24
C GLN A 237 4.95 16.86 22.37
N PHE A 238 5.80 15.84 22.59
CA PHE A 238 6.85 15.90 23.58
C PHE A 238 7.84 17.02 23.28
N ALA A 239 8.27 17.17 22.03
CA ALA A 239 9.17 18.25 21.62
C ALA A 239 8.56 19.64 21.92
N GLY A 240 7.28 19.85 21.57
CA GLY A 240 6.59 21.10 21.89
C GLY A 240 6.45 21.36 23.39
N HIS A 241 6.17 20.34 24.20
CA HIS A 241 6.13 20.48 25.66
C HIS A 241 7.52 20.70 26.27
N PHE A 242 8.56 20.09 25.70
CA PHE A 242 9.93 20.24 26.17
C PHE A 242 10.47 21.65 25.88
N ASP A 243 10.14 22.22 24.72
CA ASP A 243 10.49 23.62 24.41
C ASP A 243 9.85 24.59 25.42
N LEU A 244 8.56 24.44 25.71
CA LEU A 244 7.88 25.23 26.75
C LEU A 244 8.50 25.03 28.13
N PHE A 245 8.86 23.78 28.47
CA PHE A 245 9.54 23.48 29.72
C PHE A 245 10.90 24.17 29.79
N LEU A 246 11.70 24.17 28.71
CA LEU A 246 13.00 24.83 28.68
C LEU A 246 12.89 26.36 28.81
N GLU A 247 11.87 26.97 28.18
CA GLU A 247 11.60 28.40 28.32
C GLU A 247 11.26 28.77 29.77
N GLU A 248 10.35 28.01 30.40
CA GLU A 248 9.94 28.24 31.79
C GLU A 248 11.04 27.89 32.79
N PHE A 249 11.81 26.82 32.54
CA PHE A 249 12.95 26.43 33.36
C PHE A 249 14.02 27.52 33.37
N ARG A 250 14.28 28.14 32.20
CA ARG A 250 15.22 29.26 32.09
C ARG A 250 14.77 30.45 32.93
N THR A 251 13.50 30.86 32.87
CA THR A 251 12.99 31.99 33.66
C THR A 251 12.95 31.66 35.15
N SER A 252 12.44 30.47 35.50
CA SER A 252 12.21 30.02 36.87
C SER A 252 13.50 29.71 37.63
N ILE A 253 14.60 29.34 36.97
CA ILE A 253 15.90 29.08 37.65
C ILE A 253 16.85 30.26 37.60
N SER A 254 16.91 31.01 36.48
CA SER A 254 17.83 32.14 36.40
C SER A 254 17.51 33.23 37.42
N THR A 255 16.24 33.40 37.78
CA THR A 255 15.78 34.40 38.74
C THR A 255 16.19 34.07 40.19
N PRO A 256 15.87 32.89 40.75
CA PRO A 256 16.30 32.53 42.10
C PRO A 256 17.81 32.31 42.20
N ILE A 257 18.52 31.84 41.16
CA ILE A 257 20.00 31.79 41.19
C ILE A 257 20.57 33.21 41.28
N ARG A 258 20.08 34.17 40.50
CA ARG A 258 20.53 35.56 40.62
C ARG A 258 20.22 36.15 41.99
N GLN A 259 19.06 35.85 42.57
CA GLN A 259 18.70 36.28 43.92
C GLN A 259 19.56 35.60 44.99
N ALA A 260 19.87 34.31 44.84
CA ALA A 260 20.76 33.59 45.74
C ALA A 260 22.20 34.10 45.67
N VAL A 261 22.70 34.43 44.47
CA VAL A 261 24.02 35.05 44.29
C VAL A 261 24.05 36.46 44.87
N SER A 262 22.98 37.26 44.73
CA SER A 262 22.93 38.58 45.37
C SER A 262 22.85 38.47 46.90
N LEU A 263 22.12 37.50 47.44
CA LEU A 263 22.06 37.23 48.88
C LEU A 263 23.40 36.73 49.41
N LEU A 264 24.09 35.84 48.68
CA LEU A 264 25.46 35.41 49.02
C LEU A 264 26.44 36.57 48.98
N GLY A 265 26.34 37.47 47.98
CA GLY A 265 27.16 38.68 47.91
C GLY A 265 26.88 39.67 49.06
N GLN A 266 25.62 39.77 49.51
CA GLN A 266 25.25 40.56 50.70
C GLN A 266 25.74 39.91 52.01
N LEU A 267 25.67 38.58 52.12
CA LEU A 267 26.20 37.84 53.27
C LEU A 267 27.74 37.91 53.34
N GLN A 268 28.42 38.00 52.21
CA GLN A 268 29.88 38.18 52.14
C GLN A 268 30.35 39.57 52.63
N GLN A 269 29.44 40.54 52.73
CA GLN A 269 29.70 41.87 53.30
C GLN A 269 29.40 41.99 54.79
N ILE A 270 28.88 40.94 55.45
CA ILE A 270 28.72 40.90 56.91
C ILE A 270 30.03 40.33 57.48
N PRO A 271 30.87 41.15 58.13
CA PRO A 271 32.06 40.64 58.78
C PRO A 271 31.59 39.83 60.00
N CYS A 272 32.02 38.58 60.13
CA CYS A 272 31.74 37.62 61.21
C CYS A 272 30.60 36.60 60.98
N PHE A 273 30.58 35.91 59.82
CA PHE A 273 29.85 34.64 59.69
C PHE A 273 30.71 33.48 59.18
N ILE A 274 31.99 33.47 59.56
CA ILE A 274 32.79 32.25 59.56
C ILE A 274 33.28 32.12 60.99
N SER A 275 33.01 30.98 61.61
CA SER A 275 33.39 30.66 62.99
C SER A 275 34.90 30.44 63.15
N GLN A 276 35.71 31.33 62.57
CA GLN A 276 37.18 31.39 62.62
C GLN A 276 37.69 32.84 62.64
N CYS A 277 37.10 33.68 63.49
CA CYS A 277 37.84 34.81 64.06
C CYS A 277 38.21 34.44 65.50
N ASP A 278 39.24 33.60 65.62
CA ASP A 278 40.13 33.61 66.79
C ASP A 278 41.41 34.33 66.32
N GLU A 279 41.74 35.42 67.02
CA GLU A 279 42.87 36.37 66.91
C GLU A 279 42.96 37.30 65.68
#